data_AF-A0A023CUV3-F1
#
_entry.id   AF-A0A023CUV3-F1
#
_cell.length_a   1.000
_cell.length_b   1.000
_cell.length_c   1.000
_cell.angle_alpha   90.00
_cell.angle_beta   90.00
_cell.angle_gamma   90.00
#
_symmetry.space_group_name_H-M   'P 1'
#
loop_
_entity.id
_entity.type
_entity.pdbx_description
1 polymer ?
#
loop_
_entity_poly.entity_id
_entity_poly.type
_entity_poly.pdbx_seq_one_letter_code
_entity_poly.pdbx_strand_id
1 'polypeptide(L)' 'MSYELADTILICLKRNKRMGIKPNSQTDIANHFGLSKPYVNQLINGRVANSINTKKRLDEIKKYVGIDE' A
#
# COMPACT_ATOMS: atom_id res chain seq x y z
N MET A 1 -3.31 -13.97 7.77
CA MET A 1 -2.33 -12.86 7.79
C MET A 1 -2.41 -11.88 6.60
N SER A 2 -2.92 -12.22 5.40
CA SER A 2 -2.96 -11.25 4.28
C SER A 2 -4.14 -10.26 4.29
N TYR A 3 -5.30 -10.65 4.85
CA TYR A 3 -6.48 -9.79 4.89
C TYR A 3 -6.29 -8.55 5.79
N GLU A 4 -5.63 -8.71 6.93
CA GLU A 4 -5.40 -7.61 7.89
C GLU A 4 -4.55 -6.47 7.31
N LEU A 5 -3.51 -6.78 6.54
CA LEU A 5 -2.66 -5.76 5.91
C LEU A 5 -3.42 -5.02 4.81
N ALA A 6 -4.16 -5.76 3.96
CA ALA A 6 -4.93 -5.16 2.88
C ALA A 6 -6.00 -4.21 3.42
N ASP A 7 -6.73 -4.63 4.45
CA ASP A 7 -7.77 -3.82 5.08
C ASP A 7 -7.17 -2.59 5.77
N THR A 8 -6.04 -2.74 6.47
CA THR A 8 -5.34 -1.62 7.13
C THR A 8 -4.92 -0.56 6.11
N ILE A 9 -4.30 -0.97 5.00
CA ILE A 9 -3.89 -0.05 3.93
C ILE A 9 -5.11 0.66 3.33
N LEU A 10 -6.20 -0.08 3.06
CA LEU A 10 -7.42 0.52 2.50
C LEU A 10 -8.08 1.51 3.47
N ILE A 11 -8.05 1.24 4.78
CA ILE A 11 -8.53 2.17 5.81
C ILE A 11 -7.69 3.45 5.81
N CYS A 12 -6.36 3.35 5.79
CA CYS A 12 -5.48 4.52 5.73
C CYS A 12 -5.71 5.34 4.46
N LEU A 13 -5.87 4.70 3.29
CA LEU A 13 -6.19 5.41 2.05
C LEU A 13 -7.53 6.16 2.14
N LYS A 14 -8.56 5.54 2.73
CA LYS A 14 -9.86 6.21 2.98
C LYS A 14 -9.72 7.39 3.95
N ARG A 15 -8.94 7.25 5.02
CA ARG A 15 -8.62 8.34 5.95
C ARG A 15 -7.96 9.50 5.22
N ASN A 16 -6.91 9.21 4.47
CA ASN A 16 -6.13 10.21 3.73
C ASN A 16 -7.00 10.92 2.69
N LYS A 17 -7.91 10.19 2.02
CA LYS A 17 -8.92 10.76 1.12
C LYS A 17 -9.82 11.78 1.81
N ARG A 18 -10.30 11.48 3.03
CA ARG A 18 -11.13 12.41 3.81
C ARG A 18 -10.37 13.65 4.26
N MET A 19 -9.07 13.51 4.52
CA MET A 19 -8.20 14.61 4.94
C MET A 19 -7.62 15.41 3.77
N GLY A 20 -7.85 15.00 2.51
CA GLY A 20 -7.28 15.66 1.34
C GLY A 20 -5.76 15.48 1.18
N ILE A 21 -5.16 14.49 1.86
CA ILE A 21 -3.72 14.21 1.81
C ILE A 21 -3.39 12.99 0.94
N LYS A 22 -2.17 12.92 0.42
CA LYS A 22 -1.66 11.77 -0.34
C LYS A 22 -0.85 10.83 0.56
N PRO A 23 -0.81 9.53 0.23
CA PRO A 23 -1.60 8.84 -0.80
C PRO A 23 -3.05 8.63 -0.34
N ASN A 24 -4.02 8.80 -1.26
CA ASN A 24 -5.44 8.52 -1.00
C ASN A 24 -6.01 7.40 -1.88
N SER A 25 -5.21 6.87 -2.80
CA SER A 25 -5.55 5.78 -3.69
C SER A 25 -4.37 4.85 -3.94
N GLN A 26 -4.64 3.63 -4.40
CA GLN A 26 -3.58 2.73 -4.90
C GLN A 26 -2.88 3.31 -6.14
N THR A 27 -3.55 4.20 -6.89
CA THR A 27 -2.93 4.92 -8.01
C THR A 27 -1.87 5.90 -7.52
N ASP A 28 -2.09 6.58 -6.39
CA ASP A 28 -1.07 7.47 -5.81
C ASP A 28 0.16 6.68 -5.35
N ILE A 29 -0.06 5.50 -4.77
CA ILE A 29 1.02 4.57 -4.41
C ILE A 29 1.78 4.16 -5.69
N ALA A 30 1.06 3.72 -6.72
CA ALA A 30 1.64 3.30 -7.99
C ALA A 30 2.50 4.40 -8.61
N ASN A 31 1.97 5.63 -8.69
CA ASN A 31 2.69 6.78 -9.23
C ASN A 31 3.92 7.16 -8.38
N HIS A 32 3.82 7.12 -7.05
CA HIS A 32 4.93 7.46 -6.17
C HIS A 32 6.11 6.50 -6.29
N PHE A 33 5.82 5.20 -6.42
CA PHE A 33 6.86 4.16 -6.49
C PHE A 33 7.25 3.75 -7.92
N GLY A 34 6.67 4.38 -8.95
CA GLY A 34 6.90 3.98 -10.35
C GLY A 34 6.41 2.57 -10.68
N LEU A 35 5.33 2.12 -10.03
CA LEU A 35 4.75 0.79 -10.17
C LEU A 35 3.47 0.83 -11.01
N SER A 36 3.04 -0.33 -11.51
CA SER A 36 1.70 -0.45 -12.10
C SER A 36 0.64 -0.62 -11.00
N LYS A 37 -0.54 -0.03 -11.18
CA LYS A 37 -1.67 -0.21 -10.26
C LYS A 37 -2.04 -1.69 -10.04
N PRO A 38 -2.07 -2.56 -11.07
CA PRO A 38 -2.30 -4.00 -10.86
C PRO A 38 -1.27 -4.64 -9.94
N TYR A 39 0.00 -4.26 -10.07
CA TYR A 39 1.07 -4.78 -9.23
C TYR A 39 0.94 -4.31 -7.77
N VAL A 40 0.60 -3.04 -7.54
CA VAL A 40 0.29 -2.52 -6.19
C VAL A 40 -0.88 -3.28 -5.56
N ASN A 41 -1.93 -3.58 -6.33
CA ASN A 41 -3.05 -4.38 -5.85
C ASN A 41 -2.62 -5.81 -5.49
N GLN A 42 -1.76 -6.45 -6.29
CA GLN A 42 -1.24 -7.78 -5.97
C GLN A 42 -0.35 -7.75 -4.71
N LEU A 43 0.50 -6.73 -4.56
CA LEU A 43 1.34 -6.50 -3.39
C LEU A 43 0.52 -6.43 -2.11
N ILE A 44 -0.46 -5.52 -2.07
CA ILE A 44 -1.29 -5.26 -0.88
C ILE A 44 -2.08 -6.50 -0.48
N ASN A 45 -2.59 -7.26 -1.45
CA ASN A 45 -3.37 -8.48 -1.19
C ASN A 45 -2.50 -9.72 -0.91
N GLY A 46 -1.17 -9.59 -0.84
CA GLY A 46 -0.26 -10.71 -0.60
C GLY A 46 -0.23 -11.75 -1.72
N ARG A 47 -0.58 -11.37 -2.96
CA ARG A 47 -0.63 -12.25 -4.15
C ARG A 47 0.69 -12.28 -4.93
N VAL A 48 1.74 -11.71 -4.38
CA VAL A 48 3.08 -11.67 -4.97
C VAL A 48 4.02 -12.62 -4.22
N ALA A 49 5.10 -13.02 -4.86
CA ALA A 49 6.10 -13.89 -4.24
C ALA A 49 6.64 -13.28 -2.93
N ASN A 50 6.75 -14.10 -1.90
CA ASN A 50 7.30 -13.71 -0.60
C ASN A 50 8.82 -13.59 -0.68
N SER A 51 9.29 -12.46 -1.22
CA SER A 51 10.70 -12.13 -1.35
C SER A 51 11.11 -11.03 -0.37
N ILE A 52 12.41 -10.92 -0.10
CA ILE A 52 12.98 -9.81 0.69
C ILE A 52 12.58 -8.45 0.08
N ASN A 53 12.62 -8.34 -1.25
CA ASN A 53 12.24 -7.14 -1.98
C ASN A 53 10.75 -6.80 -1.81
N THR A 54 9.89 -7.82 -1.83
CA THR A 54 8.45 -7.66 -1.59
C THR A 54 8.19 -7.11 -0.19
N LYS A 55 8.84 -7.67 0.83
CA LYS A 55 8.69 -7.21 2.23
C LYS A 55 9.15 -5.77 2.38
N LYS A 56 10.36 -5.45 1.90
CA LYS A 56 10.90 -4.08 1.89
C LYS A 56 9.92 -3.10 1.22
N ARG A 57 9.36 -3.49 0.07
CA ARG A 57 8.42 -2.64 -0.66
C ARG A 57 7.10 -2.44 0.10
N LEU A 58 6.60 -3.48 0.76
CA LEU A 58 5.41 -3.37 1.61
C LEU A 58 5.65 -2.43 2.78
N ASP A 59 6.81 -2.49 3.42
CA ASP A 59 7.15 -1.59 4.54
C ASP A 59 7.29 -0.13 4.08
N GLU A 60 7.88 0.12 2.91
CA GLU A 60 7.89 1.45 2.28
C GLU A 60 6.46 1.96 2.00
N ILE A 61 5.58 1.09 1.49
CA ILE A 61 4.18 1.44 1.23
C ILE A 61 3.46 1.76 2.54
N LYS A 62 3.61 0.94 3.59
CA LYS A 62 3.02 1.17 4.93
C LYS A 62 3.41 2.54 5.47
N LYS A 63 4.70 2.87 5.41
CA LYS A 63 5.20 4.17 5.85
C LYS A 63 4.59 5.31 5.04
N TYR A 64 4.49 5.14 3.71
CA TYR A 64 3.91 6.17 2.85
C TYR A 64 2.41 6.38 3.08
N VAL A 65 1.62 5.33 3.35
CA VAL A 65 0.20 5.49 3.70
C VAL A 65 -0.03 6.00 5.14
N GLY A 66 1.03 6.06 5.96
CA GLY A 66 0.99 6.54 7.33
C GLY A 66 0.48 5.49 8.31
N ILE A 67 0.97 4.25 8.15
CA ILE A 67 0.94 3.21 9.17
C ILE A 67 2.26 3.33 9.94
N ASP A 68 2.19 3.85 11.15
CA ASP A 68 3.31 3.87 12.09
C ASP A 68 3.32 2.51 12.82
N GLU A 69 4.36 1.71 12.61
CA GLU A 69 4.68 0.53 13.43
C GLU A 69 5.43 0.95 14.70
#